data_AF-A0A5E4J9G7-F1
#
_entry.id   AF-A0A5E4J9G7-F1
#
_cell.length_a   1.000
_cell.length_b   1.000
_cell.length_c   1.000
_cell.angle_alpha   90.00
_cell.angle_beta   90.00
_cell.angle_gamma   90.00
#
_symmetry.space_group_name_H-M   'P 1'
#
loop_
_entity.id
_entity.type
_entity.pdbx_description
1 polymer ?
#
loop_
_entity_poly.entity_id
_entity_poly.type
_entity_poly.pdbx_seq_one_letter_code
_entity_poly.pdbx_strand_id
1 'polypeptide(L)'
;MRIGLTTALVIPLILLLVPAAFADVGPKPYMSFSLHYNMSDNISLISGDQYGCDDARCANATPLMKVGPQRFSCSDDTSCRSVAYGYSDYQKLVINFSDKTRESNVFPAYDGESYYVVVNDDGMEVMLGYDYVVPPAVGLISGLYAVFIAMIATAMTLAIELVVSFAYLFITKKPMLILPWVALINLVSVPLLWAVVLLSGNGISLLIMEAAVFVAEGYAIHLVNKKEMPIKDALTLSLLMNLASFAIGFLLPF
;
A
#
# COMPACT_ATOMS: atom_id res chain seq x y z
N MET A 1 16.68 -25.33 -32.71
CA MET A 1 16.01 -24.28 -31.94
C MET A 1 14.65 -24.80 -31.50
N ARG A 2 14.60 -25.55 -30.38
CA ARG A 2 13.34 -26.00 -29.76
C ARG A 2 13.03 -25.03 -28.64
N ILE A 3 12.32 -23.94 -28.95
CA ILE A 3 11.58 -23.20 -27.92
C ILE A 3 10.48 -24.16 -27.52
N GLY A 4 10.69 -24.82 -26.38
CA GLY A 4 9.85 -25.93 -25.93
C GLY A 4 8.41 -25.46 -25.77
N LEU A 5 7.52 -26.24 -26.38
CA LEU A 5 6.05 -26.21 -26.29
C LEU A 5 5.51 -26.00 -24.86
N THR A 6 6.34 -26.24 -23.85
CA THR A 6 6.06 -26.01 -22.42
C THR A 6 5.95 -24.53 -22.02
N THR A 7 6.64 -23.60 -22.68
CA THR A 7 6.55 -22.15 -22.35
C THR A 7 5.29 -21.49 -22.92
N ALA A 8 4.79 -21.98 -24.06
CA ALA A 8 3.60 -21.44 -24.73
C ALA A 8 2.29 -21.79 -24.03
N LEU A 9 2.25 -22.85 -23.20
CA LEU A 9 1.04 -23.32 -22.51
C LEU A 9 0.90 -22.77 -21.08
N VAL A 10 2.02 -22.43 -20.43
CA VAL A 10 2.04 -21.97 -19.03
C VAL A 10 1.57 -20.51 -18.91
N ILE A 11 1.94 -19.65 -19.86
CA ILE A 11 1.57 -18.23 -19.89
C ILE A 11 0.03 -18.04 -20.00
N PRO A 12 -0.69 -18.68 -20.94
CA PRO A 12 -2.15 -18.55 -21.00
C PRO A 12 -2.86 -19.18 -19.79
N LEU A 13 -2.29 -20.23 -19.18
CA LEU A 13 -2.85 -20.85 -17.98
C LEU A 13 -2.70 -19.94 -16.74
N ILE A 14 -1.56 -19.25 -16.60
CA ILE A 14 -1.35 -18.23 -15.57
C ILE A 14 -2.30 -17.04 -15.80
N LEU A 15 -2.40 -16.54 -17.04
CA LEU A 15 -3.33 -15.45 -17.39
C LEU A 15 -4.81 -15.81 -17.17
N LEU A 16 -5.19 -17.09 -17.25
CA LEU A 16 -6.56 -17.55 -16.94
C LEU A 16 -6.84 -17.69 -15.44
N LEU A 17 -5.82 -17.98 -14.64
CA LEU A 17 -5.94 -18.17 -13.18
C LEU A 17 -5.81 -16.86 -12.39
N VAL A 18 -5.17 -15.85 -13.00
CA VAL A 18 -5.01 -14.49 -12.47
C VAL A 18 -6.36 -13.92 -12.01
N PRO A 19 -7.42 -13.78 -12.83
CA PRO A 19 -8.65 -13.07 -12.45
C PRO A 19 -9.38 -13.62 -11.22
N ALA A 20 -9.34 -14.94 -11.00
CA ALA A 20 -10.04 -15.58 -9.89
C ALA A 20 -9.31 -15.39 -8.54
N ALA A 21 -8.02 -15.07 -8.57
CA ALA A 21 -7.24 -14.78 -7.37
C ALA A 21 -7.35 -13.31 -6.91
N PHE A 22 -7.85 -12.37 -7.74
CA PHE A 22 -7.93 -10.94 -7.39
C PHE A 22 -9.08 -10.56 -6.47
N ALA A 23 -10.02 -11.46 -6.17
CA ALA A 23 -11.14 -11.13 -5.27
C ALA A 23 -10.66 -10.83 -3.83
N ASP A 24 -9.52 -11.39 -3.42
CA ASP A 24 -8.93 -11.17 -2.10
C ASP A 24 -7.49 -10.62 -2.12
N VAL A 25 -6.93 -10.38 -3.31
CA VAL A 25 -5.53 -9.94 -3.48
C VAL A 25 -5.50 -8.44 -3.80
N GLY A 26 -5.35 -7.66 -2.74
CA GLY A 26 -5.19 -6.21 -2.77
C GLY A 26 -5.17 -5.65 -1.33
N PRO A 27 -4.48 -4.53 -1.06
CA PRO A 27 -4.52 -3.91 0.25
C PRO A 27 -5.97 -3.60 0.61
N LYS A 28 -6.45 -4.19 1.71
CA LYS A 28 -7.81 -3.96 2.19
C LYS A 28 -7.94 -2.50 2.64
N PRO A 29 -9.06 -1.82 2.33
CA PRO A 29 -9.26 -0.45 2.75
C PRO A 29 -9.13 -0.34 4.27
N TYR A 30 -8.48 0.73 4.71
CA TYR A 30 -8.21 0.99 6.10
C TYR A 30 -8.49 2.46 6.42
N MET A 31 -8.76 2.75 7.69
CA MET A 31 -8.82 4.11 8.23
C MET A 31 -7.92 4.19 9.45
N SER A 32 -7.24 5.30 9.62
CA SER A 32 -6.46 5.61 10.83
C SER A 32 -7.08 6.78 11.57
N PHE A 33 -7.09 6.70 12.90
CA PHE A 33 -7.67 7.69 13.80
C PHE A 33 -6.64 8.14 14.81
N SER A 34 -6.39 9.44 14.88
CA SER A 34 -5.53 10.06 15.88
C SER A 34 -6.40 10.79 16.91
N LEU A 35 -6.31 10.36 18.18
CA LEU A 35 -7.11 10.90 19.28
C LEU A 35 -6.35 12.04 19.97
N HIS A 36 -7.04 13.15 20.14
CA HIS A 36 -6.54 14.36 20.78
C HIS A 36 -7.49 14.79 21.90
N TYR A 37 -6.98 14.75 23.11
CA TYR A 37 -7.74 15.05 24.32
C TYR A 37 -7.81 16.56 24.54
N ASN A 38 -9.02 17.10 24.46
CA ASN A 38 -9.33 18.49 24.78
C ASN A 38 -10.17 18.54 26.07
N MET A 39 -9.58 18.04 27.15
CA MET A 39 -10.23 17.95 28.45
C MET A 39 -9.20 18.05 29.57
N SER A 40 -9.68 18.36 30.77
CA SER A 40 -8.82 18.61 31.94
C SER A 40 -8.42 17.32 32.66
N ASP A 41 -9.25 16.28 32.55
CA ASP A 41 -9.07 15.02 33.24
C ASP A 41 -8.21 14.05 32.42
N ASN A 42 -7.34 13.31 33.11
CA ASN A 42 -6.53 12.28 32.48
C ASN A 42 -7.33 10.97 32.41
N ILE A 43 -7.85 10.66 31.23
CA ILE A 43 -8.61 9.43 30.96
C ILE A 43 -7.79 8.50 30.06
N SER A 44 -7.99 7.19 30.21
CA SER A 44 -7.32 6.17 29.38
C SER A 44 -8.32 5.50 28.46
N LEU A 45 -7.89 5.12 27.26
CA LEU A 45 -8.72 4.39 26.31
C LEU A 45 -8.75 2.90 26.73
N ILE A 46 -9.95 2.34 26.90
CA ILE A 46 -10.13 0.92 27.24
C ILE A 46 -10.38 0.09 25.98
N SER A 47 -11.32 0.52 25.14
CA SER A 47 -11.73 -0.19 23.92
C SER A 47 -12.54 0.72 23.03
N GLY A 48 -12.83 0.28 21.80
CA GLY A 48 -13.82 0.95 20.96
C GLY A 48 -14.33 0.04 19.87
N ASP A 49 -15.42 0.48 19.26
CA ASP A 49 -16.01 -0.14 18.08
C ASP A 49 -16.31 0.94 17.04
N GLN A 50 -16.21 0.55 15.77
CA GLN A 50 -16.63 1.35 14.63
C GLN A 50 -17.94 0.80 14.09
N TYR A 51 -18.86 1.69 13.73
CA TYR A 51 -20.15 1.36 13.17
C TYR A 51 -20.27 1.95 11.76
N GLY A 52 -20.72 1.13 10.82
CA GLY A 52 -21.10 1.54 9.48
C GLY A 52 -22.57 1.95 9.43
N CYS A 53 -22.85 2.98 8.62
CA CYS A 53 -24.16 3.58 8.47
C CYS A 53 -24.45 3.82 6.98
N ASP A 54 -25.69 3.57 6.55
CA ASP A 54 -26.12 3.79 5.16
C ASP A 54 -26.52 5.26 4.88
N ASP A 55 -26.69 6.07 5.92
CA ASP A 55 -27.11 7.46 5.81
C ASP A 55 -26.44 8.37 6.84
N ALA A 56 -26.37 9.67 6.53
CA ALA A 56 -25.70 10.69 7.34
C ALA A 56 -26.27 10.89 8.76
N ARG A 57 -27.49 10.40 9.04
CA ARG A 57 -28.06 10.43 10.39
C ARG A 57 -27.76 9.16 11.19
N CYS A 58 -27.22 8.14 10.54
CA CYS A 58 -26.86 6.84 11.12
C CYS A 58 -27.97 6.24 12.00
N ALA A 59 -29.21 6.24 11.49
CA ALA A 59 -30.35 5.71 12.26
C ALA A 59 -30.24 4.18 12.48
N ASN A 60 -29.66 3.47 11.50
CA ASN A 60 -29.42 2.03 11.54
C ASN A 60 -27.91 1.75 11.52
N ALA A 61 -27.26 1.94 12.67
CA ALA A 61 -25.83 1.65 12.82
C ALA A 61 -25.58 0.15 12.88
N THR A 62 -24.64 -0.36 12.09
CA THR A 62 -24.20 -1.75 12.15
C THR A 62 -22.73 -1.82 12.57
N PRO A 63 -22.37 -2.64 13.58
CA PRO A 63 -20.99 -2.73 14.01
C PRO A 63 -20.12 -3.32 12.90
N LEU A 64 -18.89 -2.82 12.76
CA LEU A 64 -17.91 -3.36 11.85
C LEU A 64 -17.67 -4.83 12.19
N MET A 65 -18.04 -5.74 11.28
CA MET A 65 -17.93 -7.17 11.51
C MET A 65 -16.49 -7.57 11.81
N LYS A 66 -16.27 -8.42 12.81
CA LYS A 66 -14.93 -8.90 13.19
C LYS A 66 -14.64 -10.24 12.48
N VAL A 67 -14.33 -10.20 11.18
CA VAL A 67 -14.10 -11.40 10.34
C VAL A 67 -12.77 -11.31 9.61
N GLY A 68 -11.88 -12.29 9.83
CA GLY A 68 -10.55 -12.32 9.22
C GLY A 68 -9.70 -11.10 9.64
N PRO A 69 -9.06 -10.37 8.71
CA PRO A 69 -8.30 -9.17 9.03
C PRO A 69 -9.19 -7.96 9.38
N GLN A 70 -10.49 -8.00 9.07
CA GLN A 70 -11.41 -6.90 9.32
C GLN A 70 -11.67 -6.73 10.82
N ARG A 71 -11.30 -5.56 11.35
CA ARG A 71 -11.49 -5.15 12.75
C ARG A 71 -11.22 -3.66 12.91
N PHE A 72 -11.77 -3.10 13.99
CA PHE A 72 -11.34 -1.83 14.56
C PHE A 72 -10.51 -2.13 15.83
N SER A 73 -9.37 -1.48 15.99
CA SER A 73 -8.46 -1.72 17.11
C SER A 73 -7.64 -0.46 17.43
N CYS A 74 -7.33 -0.26 18.70
CA CYS A 74 -6.44 0.82 19.14
C CYS A 74 -5.10 0.25 19.61
N SER A 75 -4.00 0.83 19.13
CA SER A 75 -2.63 0.42 19.47
C SER A 75 -2.17 1.03 20.79
N ASP A 76 -2.65 2.23 21.10
CA ASP A 76 -2.35 2.98 22.32
C ASP A 76 -3.52 3.93 22.64
N ASP A 77 -3.36 4.76 23.67
CA ASP A 77 -4.38 5.72 24.11
C ASP A 77 -4.64 6.85 23.10
N THR A 78 -3.83 6.98 22.05
CA THR A 78 -3.88 8.08 21.08
C THR A 78 -4.12 7.64 19.64
N SER A 79 -4.08 6.35 19.35
CA SER A 79 -4.12 5.84 17.98
C SER A 79 -5.02 4.61 17.82
N CYS A 80 -5.96 4.71 16.89
CA CYS A 80 -6.82 3.61 16.47
C CYS A 80 -6.76 3.40 14.95
N ARG A 81 -7.04 2.18 14.51
CA ARG A 81 -7.06 1.78 13.10
C ARG A 81 -8.20 0.82 12.85
N SER A 82 -8.85 0.95 11.70
CA SER A 82 -9.73 -0.08 11.15
C SER A 82 -9.25 -0.59 9.81
N VAL A 83 -9.58 -1.84 9.53
CA VAL A 83 -9.45 -2.49 8.23
C VAL A 83 -10.80 -3.14 7.91
N ALA A 84 -11.28 -3.04 6.68
CA ALA A 84 -12.54 -3.65 6.25
C ALA A 84 -12.46 -4.25 4.84
N TYR A 85 -13.38 -5.17 4.51
CA TYR A 85 -13.59 -5.61 3.12
C TYR A 85 -14.35 -4.56 2.29
N GLY A 86 -14.91 -3.56 2.97
CA GLY A 86 -15.58 -2.39 2.42
C GLY A 86 -16.20 -1.62 3.57
N TYR A 87 -16.17 -0.29 3.50
CA TYR A 87 -16.85 0.58 4.46
C TYR A 87 -18.22 0.99 3.90
N SER A 88 -19.20 1.14 4.79
CA SER A 88 -20.42 1.91 4.48
C SER A 88 -20.06 3.38 4.24
N ASP A 89 -20.86 4.10 3.46
CA ASP A 89 -20.62 5.51 3.09
C ASP A 89 -20.43 6.43 4.30
N TYR A 90 -21.09 6.12 5.41
CA TYR A 90 -20.99 6.85 6.66
C TYR A 90 -20.56 5.95 7.81
N GLN A 91 -19.87 6.53 8.78
CA GLN A 91 -19.27 5.83 9.91
C GLN A 91 -19.52 6.60 11.20
N LYS A 92 -19.43 5.87 12.32
CA LYS A 92 -19.49 6.41 13.68
C LYS A 92 -18.56 5.62 14.59
N LEU A 93 -17.85 6.30 15.47
CA LEU A 93 -17.02 5.68 16.51
C LEU A 93 -17.76 5.68 17.85
N VAL A 94 -17.60 4.59 18.59
CA VAL A 94 -18.02 4.47 19.98
C VAL A 94 -16.83 3.95 20.76
N ILE A 95 -16.26 4.77 21.65
CA ILE A 95 -15.04 4.45 22.39
C ILE A 95 -15.35 4.45 23.88
N ASN A 96 -14.94 3.38 24.56
CA ASN A 96 -15.00 3.23 26.00
C ASN A 96 -13.71 3.74 26.61
N PHE A 97 -13.82 4.82 27.39
CA PHE A 97 -12.72 5.34 28.20
C PHE A 97 -12.87 4.87 29.65
N SER A 98 -11.85 5.13 30.47
CA SER A 98 -11.82 4.75 31.89
C SER A 98 -12.95 5.34 32.73
N ASP A 99 -13.52 6.46 32.31
CA ASP A 99 -14.61 7.15 32.98
C ASP A 99 -15.98 6.80 32.38
N LYS A 100 -16.15 6.98 31.07
CA LYS A 100 -17.40 6.76 30.35
C LYS A 100 -17.19 6.43 28.88
N THR A 101 -18.23 5.88 28.27
CA THR A 101 -18.32 5.71 26.82
C THR A 101 -18.63 7.05 26.16
N ARG A 102 -17.96 7.36 25.06
CA ARG A 102 -18.22 8.52 24.21
C ARG A 102 -18.50 8.08 22.79
N GLU A 103 -19.34 8.85 22.11
CA GLU A 103 -19.70 8.63 20.71
C GLU A 103 -19.22 9.80 19.86
N SER A 104 -18.87 9.52 18.60
CA SER A 104 -18.55 10.57 17.63
C SER A 104 -19.80 11.11 16.92
N ASN A 105 -19.63 12.23 16.22
CA ASN A 105 -20.48 12.57 15.07
C ASN A 105 -20.44 11.47 14.00
N VAL A 106 -21.42 11.50 13.09
CA VAL A 106 -21.39 10.69 11.88
C VAL A 106 -20.48 11.36 10.86
N PHE A 107 -19.59 10.60 10.24
CA PHE A 107 -18.61 11.11 9.28
C PHE A 107 -18.57 10.24 8.02
N PRO A 108 -18.25 10.82 6.84
CA PRO A 108 -18.10 10.05 5.61
C PRO A 108 -16.84 9.15 5.66
N ALA A 109 -16.97 7.95 5.10
CA ALA A 109 -15.87 7.01 4.90
C ALA A 109 -15.08 7.34 3.62
N TYR A 110 -13.75 7.43 3.74
CA TYR A 110 -12.85 7.46 2.60
C TYR A 110 -11.72 6.45 2.81
N ASP A 111 -11.50 5.61 1.80
CA ASP A 111 -10.54 4.51 1.86
C ASP A 111 -9.10 5.05 1.93
N GLY A 112 -8.35 4.61 2.94
CA GLY A 112 -6.93 4.99 3.12
C GLY A 112 -6.72 6.35 3.78
N GLU A 113 -7.78 7.02 4.22
CA GLU A 113 -7.68 8.33 4.86
C GLU A 113 -7.37 8.27 6.35
N SER A 114 -6.75 9.35 6.84
CA SER A 114 -6.51 9.59 8.26
C SER A 114 -7.53 10.58 8.81
N TYR A 115 -8.07 10.27 9.98
CA TYR A 115 -9.06 11.06 10.68
C TYR A 115 -8.50 11.60 11.99
N TYR A 116 -8.85 12.84 12.29
CA TYR A 116 -8.53 13.52 13.53
C TYR A 116 -9.72 13.43 14.48
N VAL A 117 -9.51 12.92 15.69
CA VAL A 117 -10.57 12.70 16.68
C VAL A 117 -10.33 13.59 17.89
N VAL A 118 -11.16 14.63 18.05
CA VAL A 118 -11.16 15.48 19.24
C VAL A 118 -12.01 14.81 20.31
N VAL A 119 -11.40 14.46 21.43
CA VAL A 119 -12.08 13.89 22.60
C VAL A 119 -12.40 15.02 23.58
N ASN A 120 -13.68 15.25 23.83
CA ASN A 120 -14.18 16.25 24.77
C ASN A 120 -14.84 15.56 25.97
N ASP A 121 -15.24 16.35 26.97
CA ASP A 121 -15.90 15.82 28.16
C ASP A 121 -17.13 14.98 27.82
N ASP A 122 -17.99 15.39 26.88
CA ASP A 122 -19.28 14.75 26.61
C ASP A 122 -19.36 13.90 25.34
N GLY A 123 -18.31 13.89 24.51
CA GLY A 123 -18.36 13.20 23.23
C GLY A 123 -17.06 13.31 22.45
N MET A 124 -17.13 12.89 21.19
CA MET A 124 -16.01 12.98 20.26
C MET A 124 -16.43 13.67 18.97
N GLU A 125 -15.49 14.34 18.33
CA GLU A 125 -15.67 14.89 16.99
C GLU A 125 -14.59 14.33 16.07
N VAL A 126 -15.01 13.73 14.96
CA VAL A 126 -14.18 13.11 13.94
C VAL A 126 -14.19 14.03 12.72
N MET A 127 -12.99 14.46 12.33
CA MET A 127 -12.72 15.34 11.20
C MET A 127 -11.74 14.68 10.25
N LEU A 128 -11.77 15.05 8.96
CA LEU A 128 -10.75 14.59 8.01
C LEU A 128 -9.41 15.22 8.36
N GLY A 129 -8.33 14.44 8.23
CA GLY A 129 -6.99 14.86 8.62
C GLY A 129 -6.49 16.12 7.92
N TYR A 130 -6.99 16.44 6.72
CA TYR A 130 -6.64 17.66 5.97
C TYR A 130 -7.42 18.91 6.41
N ASP A 131 -8.57 18.76 7.06
CA ASP A 131 -9.32 19.89 7.64
C ASP A 131 -8.66 20.38 8.94
N TYR A 132 -7.81 19.55 9.54
CA TYR A 132 -6.98 19.93 10.68
C TYR A 132 -5.68 20.60 10.19
N VAL A 133 -5.45 21.85 10.60
CA VAL A 133 -4.18 22.54 10.33
C VAL A 133 -3.08 21.87 11.17
N VAL A 134 -2.43 20.87 10.58
CA VAL A 134 -1.27 20.20 11.18
C VAL A 134 -0.20 21.27 11.44
N PRO A 135 0.31 21.40 12.68
CA PRO A 135 1.41 22.32 12.96
C PRO A 135 2.59 22.03 12.01
N PRO A 136 3.25 23.05 11.44
CA PRO A 136 4.29 22.86 10.42
C PRO A 136 5.40 21.86 10.81
N ALA A 137 5.73 21.79 12.10
CA ALA A 137 6.71 20.86 12.64
C ALA A 137 6.28 19.38 12.53
N VAL A 138 4.99 19.08 12.75
CA VAL A 138 4.43 17.72 12.66
C VAL A 138 4.36 17.26 11.21
N GLY A 139 3.98 18.17 10.29
CA GLY A 139 4.01 17.91 8.86
C GLY A 139 5.42 17.54 8.36
N LEU A 140 6.45 18.26 8.82
CA LEU A 140 7.83 18.00 8.44
C LEU A 140 8.33 16.63 8.93
N ILE A 141 8.00 16.23 10.16
CA ILE A 141 8.37 14.92 10.72
C ILE A 141 7.68 13.79 9.95
N SER A 142 6.39 13.92 9.65
CA SER A 142 5.64 12.92 8.88
C SER A 142 6.19 12.74 7.46
N GLY A 143 6.56 13.86 6.80
CA GLY A 143 7.20 13.82 5.49
C GLY A 143 8.56 13.12 5.51
N LEU A 144 9.41 13.39 6.50
CA LEU A 144 10.70 12.71 6.66
C LEU A 144 10.53 11.21 6.89
N TYR A 145 9.53 10.80 7.69
CA TYR A 145 9.22 9.40 7.92
C TYR A 145 8.77 8.69 6.63
N ALA A 146 7.88 9.33 5.85
CA ALA A 146 7.45 8.80 4.56
C ALA A 146 8.61 8.61 3.58
N VAL A 147 9.53 9.59 3.50
CA VAL A 147 10.76 9.48 2.69
C VAL A 147 11.64 8.32 3.19
N PHE A 148 11.78 8.15 4.50
CA PHE A 148 12.55 7.06 5.07
C PHE A 148 11.98 5.68 4.70
N ILE A 149 10.66 5.51 4.83
CA ILE A 149 9.98 4.27 4.42
C ILE A 149 10.15 4.02 2.91
N ALA A 150 9.99 5.05 2.07
CA ALA A 150 10.19 4.93 0.63
C ALA A 150 11.63 4.53 0.27
N MET A 151 12.64 5.03 0.99
CA MET A 151 14.04 4.62 0.82
C MET A 151 14.25 3.14 1.17
N ILE A 152 13.64 2.65 2.26
CA ILE A 152 13.71 1.23 2.63
C ILE A 152 13.04 0.37 1.56
N ALA A 153 11.83 0.74 1.14
CA ALA A 153 11.09 0.01 0.10
C ALA A 153 11.89 -0.05 -1.22
N THR A 154 12.50 1.05 -1.63
CA THR A 154 13.37 1.12 -2.82
C THR A 154 14.59 0.23 -2.65
N ALA A 155 15.25 0.26 -1.50
CA ALA A 155 16.44 -0.57 -1.23
C ALA A 155 16.11 -2.07 -1.25
N MET A 156 14.97 -2.47 -0.67
CA MET A 156 14.50 -3.85 -0.69
C MET A 156 14.16 -4.30 -2.12
N THR A 157 13.45 -3.47 -2.88
CA THR A 157 13.10 -3.73 -4.29
C THR A 157 14.36 -3.95 -5.11
N LEU A 158 15.32 -3.02 -5.02
CA LEU A 158 16.59 -3.11 -5.72
C LEU A 158 17.37 -4.38 -5.33
N ALA A 159 17.39 -4.77 -4.05
CA ALA A 159 18.05 -5.99 -3.61
C ALA A 159 17.44 -7.25 -4.24
N ILE A 160 16.10 -7.35 -4.27
CA ILE A 160 15.37 -8.46 -4.89
C ILE A 160 15.70 -8.54 -6.37
N GLU A 161 15.60 -7.42 -7.09
CA GLU A 161 15.79 -7.36 -8.54
C GLU A 161 17.22 -7.68 -8.96
N LEU A 162 18.21 -7.27 -8.15
CA LEU A 162 19.61 -7.63 -8.38
C LEU A 162 19.89 -9.11 -8.14
N VAL A 163 19.24 -9.73 -7.14
CA VAL A 163 19.33 -11.19 -6.92
C VAL A 163 18.72 -11.95 -8.10
N VAL A 164 17.52 -11.56 -8.54
CA VAL A 164 16.85 -12.17 -9.71
C VAL A 164 17.69 -12.00 -10.96
N SER A 165 18.25 -10.81 -11.17
CA SER A 165 19.12 -10.53 -12.31
C SER A 165 20.40 -11.32 -12.29
N PHE A 166 21.06 -11.40 -11.14
CA PHE A 166 22.26 -12.21 -10.97
C PHE A 166 21.97 -13.68 -11.32
N ALA A 167 20.90 -14.24 -10.77
CA ALA A 167 20.49 -15.62 -11.06
C ALA A 167 20.19 -15.82 -12.56
N TYR A 168 19.43 -14.92 -13.18
CA TYR A 168 19.12 -14.98 -14.60
C TYR A 168 20.37 -14.93 -15.47
N LEU A 169 21.27 -13.96 -15.25
CA LEU A 169 22.51 -13.79 -16.01
C LEU A 169 23.44 -14.99 -15.83
N PHE A 170 23.53 -15.53 -14.61
CA PHE A 170 24.31 -16.73 -14.30
C PHE A 170 23.79 -17.96 -15.06
N ILE A 171 22.48 -18.22 -15.00
CA ILE A 171 21.84 -19.38 -15.64
C ILE A 171 21.91 -19.28 -17.17
N THR A 172 21.69 -18.09 -17.72
CA THR A 172 21.71 -17.84 -19.17
C THR A 172 23.12 -17.62 -19.72
N LYS A 173 24.15 -17.66 -18.86
CA LYS A 173 25.56 -17.43 -19.18
C LYS A 173 25.82 -16.11 -19.91
N LYS A 174 25.08 -15.07 -19.52
CA LYS A 174 25.22 -13.70 -20.02
C LYS A 174 26.27 -12.95 -19.20
N PRO A 175 26.91 -11.90 -19.76
CA PRO A 175 27.95 -11.19 -19.04
C PRO A 175 27.40 -10.47 -17.80
N MET A 176 28.11 -10.60 -16.67
CA MET A 176 27.74 -9.96 -15.40
C MET A 176 27.89 -8.43 -15.42
N LEU A 177 28.56 -7.86 -16.43
CA LEU A 177 28.64 -6.40 -16.63
C LEU A 177 27.28 -5.75 -16.92
N ILE A 178 26.23 -6.54 -17.14
CA ILE A 178 24.86 -6.05 -17.31
C ILE A 178 24.24 -5.67 -15.94
N LEU A 179 24.68 -6.30 -14.85
CA LEU A 179 24.09 -6.10 -13.51
C LEU A 179 24.19 -4.65 -13.00
N PRO A 180 25.30 -3.90 -13.17
CA PRO A 180 25.34 -2.48 -12.83
C PRO A 180 24.33 -1.62 -13.61
N TRP A 181 24.05 -1.96 -14.87
CA TRP A 181 23.04 -1.26 -15.67
C TRP A 181 21.63 -1.52 -15.16
N VAL A 182 21.34 -2.77 -14.77
CA VAL A 182 20.09 -3.11 -14.08
C VAL A 182 19.94 -2.28 -12.81
N ALA A 183 20.99 -2.16 -12.00
CA ALA A 183 20.96 -1.36 -10.78
C ALA A 183 20.64 0.11 -11.06
N LEU A 184 21.33 0.72 -12.04
CA LEU A 184 21.14 2.12 -12.41
C LEU A 184 19.74 2.40 -12.96
N ILE A 185 19.20 1.48 -13.77
CA ILE A 185 17.86 1.63 -14.34
C ILE A 185 16.81 1.57 -13.23
N ASN A 186 16.86 0.56 -12.35
CA ASN A 186 15.93 0.43 -11.22
C ASN A 186 16.04 1.55 -10.19
N LEU A 187 17.24 2.11 -9.99
CA LEU A 187 17.45 3.28 -9.14
C LEU A 187 16.71 4.52 -9.65
N VAL A 188 16.34 4.56 -10.94
CA VAL A 188 15.58 5.65 -11.55
C VAL A 188 14.11 5.28 -11.71
N SER A 189 13.80 4.09 -12.22
CA SER A 189 12.42 3.68 -12.51
C SER A 189 11.58 3.48 -11.25
N VAL A 190 12.14 2.87 -10.19
CA VAL A 190 11.38 2.56 -8.96
C VAL A 190 10.96 3.85 -8.22
N PRO A 191 11.85 4.84 -7.96
CA PRO A 191 11.42 6.10 -7.35
C PRO A 191 10.42 6.87 -8.21
N LEU A 192 10.56 6.82 -9.55
CA LEU A 192 9.65 7.48 -10.47
C LEU A 192 8.25 6.86 -10.42
N LEU A 193 8.17 5.52 -10.38
CA LEU A 193 6.92 4.79 -10.20
C LEU A 193 6.20 5.25 -8.92
N TRP A 194 6.90 5.23 -7.78
CA TRP A 194 6.31 5.65 -6.50
C TRP A 194 5.91 7.13 -6.50
N ALA A 195 6.70 8.01 -7.11
CA ALA A 195 6.33 9.42 -7.23
C ALA A 195 5.01 9.60 -8.01
N VAL A 196 4.83 8.86 -9.12
CA VAL A 196 3.57 8.91 -9.89
C VAL A 196 2.40 8.33 -9.09
N VAL A 197 2.60 7.21 -8.40
CA VAL A 197 1.56 6.60 -7.56
C VAL A 197 1.10 7.57 -6.47
N LEU A 198 2.05 8.19 -5.75
CA LEU A 198 1.78 9.18 -4.70
C LEU A 198 1.04 10.41 -5.23
N LEU A 199 1.38 10.89 -6.44
CA LEU A 199 0.72 12.05 -7.04
C LEU A 199 -0.65 11.74 -7.64
N SER A 200 -0.90 10.48 -8.03
CA SER A 200 -2.13 10.11 -8.73
C SER A 200 -3.32 9.82 -7.81
N GLY A 201 -3.05 9.40 -6.56
CA GLY A 201 -4.09 9.03 -5.59
C GLY A 201 -5.01 7.87 -6.00
N ASN A 202 -4.72 7.15 -7.09
CA ASN A 202 -5.61 6.11 -7.63
C ASN A 202 -4.87 4.78 -7.84
N GLY A 203 -5.33 3.71 -7.19
CA GLY A 203 -4.73 2.38 -7.26
C GLY A 203 -4.81 1.71 -8.63
N ILE A 204 -5.78 2.07 -9.49
CA ILE A 204 -5.87 1.56 -10.87
C ILE A 204 -4.64 2.00 -11.69
N SER A 205 -3.99 3.11 -11.29
CA SER A 205 -2.73 3.53 -11.90
C SER A 205 -1.60 2.52 -11.69
N LEU A 206 -1.59 1.77 -10.59
CA LEU A 206 -0.43 0.96 -10.21
C LEU A 206 -0.15 -0.15 -11.24
N LEU A 207 -1.13 -0.97 -11.60
CA LEU A 207 -0.90 -2.07 -12.56
C LEU A 207 -0.48 -1.57 -13.96
N ILE A 208 -1.06 -0.45 -14.39
CA ILE A 208 -0.73 0.16 -15.70
C ILE A 208 0.70 0.72 -15.65
N MET A 209 1.06 1.37 -14.54
CA MET A 209 2.38 1.95 -14.35
C MET A 209 3.45 0.88 -14.20
N GLU A 210 3.19 -0.19 -13.46
CA GLU A 210 4.05 -1.38 -13.35
C GLU A 210 4.30 -2.00 -14.74
N ALA A 211 3.25 -2.18 -15.55
CA ALA A 211 3.40 -2.68 -16.91
C ALA A 211 4.23 -1.73 -17.80
N ALA A 212 4.05 -0.41 -17.65
CA ALA A 212 4.84 0.58 -18.37
C ALA A 212 6.32 0.58 -17.94
N VAL A 213 6.58 0.48 -16.63
CA VAL A 213 7.93 0.39 -16.05
C VAL A 213 8.64 -0.85 -16.55
N PHE A 214 8.01 -2.02 -16.49
CA PHE A 214 8.55 -3.26 -17.04
C PHE A 214 9.00 -3.10 -18.51
N VAL A 215 8.13 -2.54 -19.37
CA VAL A 215 8.49 -2.35 -20.79
C VAL A 215 9.63 -1.36 -20.94
N ALA A 216 9.60 -0.25 -20.20
CA ALA A 216 10.61 0.80 -20.26
C ALA A 216 11.99 0.29 -19.78
N GLU A 217 12.04 -0.44 -18.68
CA GLU A 217 13.26 -1.04 -18.14
C GLU A 217 13.85 -2.08 -19.07
N GLY A 218 13.04 -3.03 -19.54
CA GLY A 218 13.49 -4.05 -20.48
C GLY A 218 14.04 -3.43 -21.77
N TYR A 219 13.40 -2.35 -22.26
CA TYR A 219 13.91 -1.60 -23.39
C TYR A 219 15.23 -0.87 -23.07
N ALA A 220 15.33 -0.20 -21.92
CA ALA A 220 16.55 0.50 -21.48
C ALA A 220 17.74 -0.47 -21.31
N ILE A 221 17.53 -1.62 -20.68
CA ILE A 221 18.55 -2.67 -20.51
C ILE A 221 19.02 -3.16 -21.89
N HIS A 222 18.09 -3.37 -22.83
CA HIS A 222 18.43 -3.75 -24.20
C HIS A 222 19.28 -2.67 -24.89
N LEU A 223 18.90 -1.40 -24.79
CA LEU A 223 19.62 -0.31 -25.45
C LEU A 223 21.08 -0.23 -25.02
N VAL A 224 21.34 -0.31 -23.71
CA VAL A 224 22.70 -0.21 -23.15
C VAL A 224 23.52 -1.49 -23.31
N ASN A 225 22.87 -2.66 -23.49
CA ASN A 225 23.52 -3.97 -23.65
C ASN A 225 23.22 -4.69 -24.97
N LYS A 226 22.88 -3.95 -26.05
CA LYS A 226 22.31 -4.51 -27.29
C LYS A 226 23.10 -5.65 -27.94
N LYS A 227 24.41 -5.71 -27.73
CA LYS A 227 25.30 -6.75 -28.29
C LYS A 227 25.12 -8.10 -27.59
N GLU A 228 24.92 -8.06 -26.27
CA GLU A 228 24.90 -9.24 -25.39
C GLU A 228 23.48 -9.66 -25.02
N MET A 229 22.57 -8.68 -25.00
CA MET A 229 21.19 -8.85 -24.56
C MET A 229 20.21 -8.45 -25.67
N PRO A 230 19.71 -9.42 -26.46
CA PRO A 230 18.62 -9.14 -27.40
C PRO A 230 17.36 -8.74 -26.64
N ILE A 231 16.47 -7.99 -27.30
CA ILE A 231 15.29 -7.39 -26.66
C ILE A 231 14.41 -8.42 -25.93
N LYS A 232 14.30 -9.64 -26.46
CA LYS A 232 13.54 -10.73 -25.81
C LYS A 232 14.12 -11.11 -24.45
N ASP A 233 15.45 -11.20 -24.36
CA ASP A 233 16.12 -11.54 -23.11
C ASP A 233 16.00 -10.40 -22.10
N ALA A 234 16.10 -9.14 -22.57
CA ALA A 234 15.98 -7.96 -21.71
C ALA A 234 14.57 -7.77 -21.15
N LEU A 235 13.53 -7.95 -21.98
CA LEU A 235 12.14 -7.95 -21.52
C LEU A 235 11.86 -9.12 -20.59
N THR A 236 12.37 -10.32 -20.89
CA THR A 236 12.20 -11.47 -19.98
C THR A 236 12.83 -11.19 -18.62
N LEU A 237 14.04 -10.62 -18.60
CA LEU A 237 14.71 -10.23 -17.38
C LEU A 237 13.90 -9.19 -16.58
N SER A 238 13.45 -8.11 -17.21
CA SER A 238 12.65 -7.08 -16.54
C SER A 238 11.31 -7.62 -16.01
N LEU A 239 10.64 -8.49 -16.77
CA LEU A 239 9.41 -9.14 -16.32
C LEU A 239 9.65 -9.99 -15.07
N LEU A 240 10.72 -10.79 -15.04
CA LEU A 240 11.05 -11.63 -13.89
C LEU A 240 11.40 -10.81 -12.65
N MET A 241 12.13 -9.70 -12.82
CA MET A 241 12.45 -8.77 -11.75
C MET A 241 11.19 -8.15 -11.14
N ASN A 242 10.37 -7.50 -11.96
CA ASN A 242 9.14 -6.82 -11.52
C ASN A 242 8.15 -7.81 -10.90
N LEU A 243 7.97 -9.00 -11.49
CA LEU A 243 7.08 -10.01 -10.92
C LEU A 243 7.57 -10.52 -9.56
N ALA A 244 8.88 -10.66 -9.36
CA ALA A 244 9.44 -11.08 -8.09
C ALA A 244 9.33 -9.98 -7.02
N SER A 245 9.67 -8.73 -7.34
CA SER A 245 9.56 -7.61 -6.41
C SER A 245 8.11 -7.33 -6.04
N PHE A 246 7.19 -7.36 -7.02
CA PHE A 246 5.75 -7.28 -6.78
C PHE A 246 5.26 -8.41 -5.86
N ALA A 247 5.55 -9.67 -6.19
CA ALA A 247 5.09 -10.83 -5.40
C ALA A 247 5.62 -10.82 -3.95
N ILE A 248 6.88 -10.44 -3.76
CA ILE A 248 7.46 -10.31 -2.41
C ILE A 248 6.88 -9.10 -1.68
N GLY A 249 6.65 -7.98 -2.39
CA GLY A 249 5.97 -6.81 -1.87
C GLY A 249 4.59 -7.15 -1.27
N PHE A 250 3.82 -8.02 -1.92
CA PHE A 250 2.53 -8.50 -1.39
C PHE A 250 2.63 -9.27 -0.07
N LEU A 251 3.79 -9.90 0.22
CA LEU A 251 3.98 -10.69 1.43
C LEU A 251 4.49 -9.86 2.60
N LEU A 252 4.95 -8.63 2.35
CA LEU A 252 5.50 -7.77 3.38
C LEU A 252 4.35 -7.00 4.08
N PRO A 253 4.28 -7.05 5.42
CA PRO A 253 3.30 -6.27 6.18
C PRO A 253 3.79 -4.83 6.24
N PHE A 254 3.35 -4.01 5.29
CA PHE A 254 3.51 -2.55 5.35
C PHE A 254 2.31 -1.92 6.05
#